data_AF-A0A5E4IXE9-F1
#
_entry.id   AF-A0A5E4IXE9-F1
#
_cell.length_a   1.000
_cell.length_b   1.000
_cell.length_c   1.000
_cell.angle_alpha   90.00
_cell.angle_beta   90.00
_cell.angle_gamma   90.00
#
_symmetry.space_group_name_H-M   'P 1'
#
loop_
_entity.id
_entity.type
_entity.pdbx_description
1 polymer ?
#
loop_
_entity_poly.entity_id
_entity_poly.type
_entity_poly.pdbx_seq_one_letter_code
_entity_poly.pdbx_strand_id
1 'polypeptide(L)' 'MTEQNCNYIKKEIGKLLAEIWRIKGLAEEEYGPNHPITKKLSSMHEDAQALLQEK' A
#
# COMPACT_ATOMS: atom_id res chain seq x y z
N MET A 1 -8.71 12.49 18.40
CA MET A 1 -9.13 11.33 17.57
C MET A 1 -9.74 10.30 18.50
N THR A 2 -10.90 9.70 18.21
CA THR A 2 -11.46 8.62 19.04
C THR A 2 -10.77 7.30 18.71
N GLU A 3 -10.81 6.33 19.64
CA GLU A 3 -10.28 4.98 19.40
C GLU A 3 -10.97 4.31 18.20
N GLN A 4 -12.29 4.53 18.05
CA GLN A 4 -13.05 4.08 16.89
C GLN A 4 -12.50 4.67 15.57
N ASN A 5 -12.17 5.96 15.55
CA ASN A 5 -11.60 6.59 14.36
C ASN A 5 -10.18 6.06 14.06
N CYS A 6 -9.34 5.84 15.09
CA CYS A 6 -8.02 5.23 14.89
C CYS A 6 -8.10 3.81 14.31
N ASN A 7 -9.01 2.99 14.83
CA ASN A 7 -9.22 1.63 14.34
C ASN A 7 -9.77 1.62 12.92
N TYR A 8 -10.67 2.54 12.60
CA TYR A 8 -11.17 2.73 11.23
C TYR A 8 -10.05 3.11 10.26
N ILE A 9 -9.22 4.10 10.63
CA ILE A 9 -8.08 4.54 9.79
C ILE A 9 -7.12 3.38 9.52
N LYS A 10 -6.72 2.61 10.56
CA LYS A 10 -5.85 1.43 10.39
C LYS A 10 -6.46 0.39 9.45
N LYS A 11 -7.76 0.16 9.54
CA LYS A 11 -8.49 -0.76 8.65
C LYS A 11 -8.44 -0.29 7.19
N GLU A 12 -8.67 0.99 6.93
CA GLU A 12 -8.63 1.53 5.56
C GLU A 12 -7.20 1.53 5.00
N ILE A 13 -6.17 1.80 5.80
CA ILE A 13 -4.76 1.65 5.38
C ILE A 13 -4.46 0.18 5.02
N GLY A 14 -4.96 -0.78 5.79
CA GLY A 14 -4.82 -2.21 5.48
C GLY A 14 -5.45 -2.59 4.13
N LYS A 15 -6.61 -2.02 3.78
CA LYS A 15 -7.21 -2.23 2.45
C LYS A 15 -6.39 -1.59 1.34
N LEU A 16 -5.88 -0.38 1.57
CA LEU A 16 -5.03 0.31 0.60
C LEU A 16 -3.77 -0.51 0.28
N LEU A 17 -3.12 -1.10 1.30
CA LEU A 17 -1.97 -1.99 1.10
C LEU A 17 -2.31 -3.18 0.21
N ALA A 18 -3.44 -3.85 0.46
CA ALA A 18 -3.90 -4.98 -0.35
C ALA A 18 -4.15 -4.60 -1.81
N GLU A 19 -4.78 -3.44 -2.06
CA GLU A 19 -5.01 -2.93 -3.42
C GLU A 19 -3.71 -2.56 -4.13
N ILE A 20 -2.79 -1.85 -3.46
CA ILE A 20 -1.47 -1.53 -4.03
C ILE A 20 -0.72 -2.81 -4.41
N TRP A 21 -0.73 -3.82 -3.53
CA TRP A 21 -0.06 -5.10 -3.79
C TRP A 21 -0.65 -5.82 -5.01
N ARG A 22 -1.98 -5.83 -5.13
CA ARG A 22 -2.68 -6.43 -6.27
C ARG A 22 -2.33 -5.72 -7.59
N ILE A 23 -2.39 -4.39 -7.61
CA ILE A 23 -2.06 -3.60 -8.81
C ILE A 23 -0.59 -3.77 -9.18
N LYS A 24 0.30 -3.81 -8.17
CA LYS A 24 1.73 -4.06 -8.37
C LYS A 24 1.97 -5.40 -9.05
N GLY A 25 1.30 -6.47 -8.61
CA GLY A 25 1.41 -7.79 -9.24
C GLY A 25 1.03 -7.77 -10.72
N LEU A 26 -0.07 -7.09 -11.06
CA LEU A 26 -0.49 -6.92 -12.46
C LEU A 26 0.53 -6.10 -13.27
N ALA A 27 1.10 -5.05 -12.66
CA ALA A 27 2.14 -4.24 -13.30
C ALA A 27 3.46 -5.01 -13.50
N GLU A 28 3.83 -5.88 -12.57
CA GLU A 28 4.98 -6.78 -12.69
C GLU A 28 4.80 -7.77 -13.85
N GLU A 29 3.59 -8.33 -14.00
CA GLU A 29 3.25 -9.26 -15.08
C GLU A 29 3.31 -8.58 -16.46
N GLU A 30 2.71 -7.39 -16.59
CA GLU A 30 2.60 -6.68 -17.88
C GLU A 30 3.89 -5.97 -18.29
N TYR A 31 4.56 -5.29 -17.35
CA TYR A 31 5.67 -4.38 -17.65
C TYR A 31 7.02 -4.84 -17.08
N GLY A 32 7.02 -5.85 -16.21
CA GLY A 32 8.20 -6.31 -15.49
C GLY A 32 8.51 -5.53 -14.21
N PRO A 33 9.41 -6.08 -13.36
CA PRO A 33 9.73 -5.54 -12.04
C PRO A 33 10.49 -4.21 -12.09
N ASN A 34 11.20 -3.94 -13.18
CA ASN A 34 12.03 -2.74 -13.33
C ASN A 34 11.29 -1.53 -13.94
N HIS A 35 10.05 -1.72 -14.39
CA HIS A 35 9.28 -0.64 -14.99
C HIS A 35 8.98 0.48 -13.97
N PRO A 36 8.98 1.76 -14.37
CA PRO A 36 8.75 2.87 -13.44
C PRO A 36 7.45 2.76 -12.63
N ILE A 37 6.36 2.26 -13.24
CA ILE A 37 5.08 2.10 -12.53
C ILE A 37 5.18 1.06 -11.42
N THR A 38 5.86 -0.05 -11.68
CA THR A 38 6.06 -1.14 -10.73
C THR A 38 6.89 -0.70 -9.54
N LYS A 39 7.99 0.03 -9.80
CA LYS A 39 8.82 0.64 -8.75
C LYS A 39 8.03 1.66 -7.92
N LYS A 40 7.19 2.47 -8.57
CA LYS A 40 6.36 3.44 -7.85
C LYS A 40 5.35 2.76 -6.93
N LEU A 41 4.72 1.67 -7.39
CA LEU A 41 3.79 0.87 -6.59
C LEU A 41 4.49 0.19 -5.40
N SER A 42 5.73 -0.30 -5.56
CA SER A 42 6.54 -0.79 -4.44
C SER A 42 6.76 0.29 -3.38
N SER A 43 7.22 1.48 -3.78
CA SER A 43 7.44 2.60 -2.85
C SER A 43 6.15 3.05 -2.17
N MET A 44 5.02 3.10 -2.89
CA MET A 44 3.71 3.42 -2.29
C MET A 44 3.27 2.37 -1.26
N HIS A 45 3.58 1.09 -1.49
CA HIS A 45 3.31 0.04 -0.52
C HIS A 45 4.13 0.24 0.75
N GLU A 46 5.43 0.55 0.63
CA GLU A 46 6.32 0.84 1.76
C GLU A 46 5.84 2.05 2.56
N ASP A 47 5.48 3.16 1.89
CA ASP A 47 4.95 4.36 2.52
C ASP A 47 3.65 4.06 3.29
N ALA A 48 2.71 3.33 2.67
CA ALA A 48 1.46 2.95 3.32
C ALA A 48 1.68 1.98 4.50
N GLN A 49 2.71 1.12 4.44
CA GLN A 49 3.06 0.22 5.51
C GLN A 49 3.64 0.97 6.71
N ALA A 50 4.43 2.02 6.47
CA ALA A 50 4.98 2.88 7.52
C ALA A 50 3.86 3.56 8.34
N LEU A 51 2.75 3.95 7.70
CA LEU A 51 1.59 4.55 8.39
C LEU A 51 0.92 3.62 9.42
N LEU A 52 1.12 2.29 9.32
CA LEU A 52 0.65 1.34 10.34
C LEU A 52 1.66 1.14 11.47
N GLN A 53 2.93 1.51 11.26
CA GLN A 53 4.02 1.36 12.23
C GLN A 53 4.25 2.62 13.06
N GLU A 54 3.79 3.78 12.59
CA GLU A 54 3.77 5.01 13.39
C GLU A 54 2.85 4.83 14.61
N LYS A 55 3.44 4.99 15.80
CA LYS A 55 2.78 4.92 17.11
C LYS A 55 2.36 6.30 17.59
#